data_AF-A0AAN0JLR2-F1
#
_entry.id   AF-A0AAN0JLR2-F1
#
_cell.length_a   1.000
_cell.length_b   1.000
_cell.length_c   1.000
_cell.angle_alpha   90.00
_cell.angle_beta   90.00
_cell.angle_gamma   90.00
#
_symmetry.space_group_name_H-M   'P 1'
#
loop_
_entity.id
_entity.type
_entity.pdbx_description
1 polymer ?
#
loop_
_entity_poly.entity_id
_entity_poly.type
_entity_poly.pdbx_seq_one_letter_code
_entity_poly.pdbx_strand_id
1 'polypeptide(L)'
;MHCQLLMADPVSEILQCYIDRLAQVVLTEESVDLLHTEGLISKDTLTEVKSCGCSLVGDPMLLILSGVAEDHSKLCTLTSILMKSQEAVSLASDIIMEYGKSFPSAVTVMPPSCQQVNTSTSSRSGQLQDSSSETQVATNTDATPQESEKEESKKKMTKAVQTEIDHLRSSLQSKTGIEETLIGVEKTSIEREKEIEQLQEKISLMNIQQLKETSITLSMYYIMY
;
A
#
# COMPACT_ATOMS: atom_id res chain seq x y z
N MET A 1 16.90 16.39 7.29
CA MET A 1 17.97 15.39 7.10
C MET A 1 17.46 13.98 6.76
N HIS A 2 16.15 13.74 6.60
CA HIS A 2 15.61 12.42 6.29
C HIS A 2 15.53 12.14 4.77
N CYS A 3 15.35 13.18 3.93
CA CYS A 3 15.25 13.02 2.47
C CYS A 3 16.57 12.77 1.75
N GLN A 4 17.73 13.03 2.38
CA GLN A 4 19.03 12.81 1.73
C GLN A 4 19.51 11.34 1.81
N LEU A 5 18.98 10.55 2.75
CA LEU A 5 19.35 9.14 2.91
C LEU A 5 18.65 8.22 1.89
N LEU A 6 17.44 8.57 1.44
CA LEU A 6 16.67 7.73 0.52
C LEU A 6 17.23 7.71 -0.91
N MET A 7 18.08 8.66 -1.29
CA MET A 7 18.51 8.89 -2.68
C MET A 7 19.90 8.35 -3.01
N ALA A 8 20.60 7.71 -2.05
CA ALA A 8 21.96 7.21 -2.26
C ALA A 8 22.19 5.78 -1.77
N ASP A 9 21.18 5.16 -1.14
CA ASP A 9 21.25 3.79 -0.69
C ASP A 9 20.73 2.83 -1.79
N PRO A 10 21.54 1.87 -2.24
CA PRO A 10 21.16 0.99 -3.34
C PRO A 10 19.98 0.06 -3.02
N VAL A 11 19.66 -0.20 -1.75
CA VAL A 11 18.46 -0.98 -1.38
C VAL A 11 17.20 -0.13 -1.46
N SER A 12 17.32 1.15 -1.10
CA SER A 12 16.26 2.15 -1.27
C SER A 12 15.89 2.36 -2.73
N GLU A 13 16.87 2.35 -3.65
CA GLU A 13 16.62 2.40 -5.10
C GLU A 13 15.79 1.21 -5.59
N ILE A 14 16.12 0.00 -5.11
CA ILE A 14 15.35 -1.21 -5.43
C ILE A 14 13.91 -1.06 -4.93
N LEU A 15 13.72 -0.72 -3.65
CA LEU A 15 12.37 -0.61 -3.07
C LEU A 15 11.54 0.50 -3.72
N GLN A 16 12.16 1.61 -4.12
CA GLN A 16 11.47 2.68 -4.84
C GLN A 16 10.88 2.20 -6.18
N CYS A 17 11.52 1.28 -6.89
CA CYS A 17 10.96 0.70 -8.12
C CYS A 17 9.63 -0.07 -7.88
N TYR A 18 9.35 -0.43 -6.62
CA TYR A 18 8.18 -1.20 -6.24
C TYR A 18 7.19 -0.40 -5.38
N ILE A 19 7.40 0.90 -5.16
CA ILE A 19 6.62 1.71 -4.21
C ILE A 19 5.13 1.74 -4.57
N ASP A 20 4.79 1.87 -5.85
CA ASP A 20 3.41 1.90 -6.32
C ASP A 20 2.70 0.56 -6.12
N ARG A 21 3.44 -0.55 -6.28
CA ARG A 21 2.92 -1.91 -6.06
C ARG A 21 2.77 -2.19 -4.57
N LEU A 22 3.73 -1.75 -3.74
CA LEU A 22 3.67 -1.86 -2.28
C LEU A 22 2.51 -1.05 -1.70
N ALA A 23 2.25 0.15 -2.22
CA ALA A 23 1.13 0.99 -1.80
C ALA A 23 -0.25 0.34 -2.06
N GLN A 24 -0.33 -0.55 -3.06
CA GLN A 24 -1.54 -1.30 -3.40
C GLN A 24 -1.73 -2.57 -2.55
N VAL A 25 -0.71 -3.00 -1.80
CA VAL A 25 -0.82 -4.18 -0.95
C VAL A 25 -1.67 -3.86 0.28
N VAL A 26 -2.67 -4.71 0.50
CA VAL A 26 -3.41 -4.77 1.75
C VAL A 26 -2.89 -5.98 2.54
N LEU A 27 -2.39 -5.73 3.74
CA LEU A 27 -1.88 -6.77 4.62
C LEU A 27 -2.99 -7.35 5.51
N THR A 28 -2.74 -8.54 6.05
CA THR A 28 -3.54 -9.04 7.17
C THR A 28 -3.09 -8.38 8.47
N GLU A 29 -3.97 -8.31 9.47
CA GLU A 29 -3.60 -7.75 10.78
C GLU A 29 -2.38 -8.43 11.41
N GLU A 30 -2.26 -9.76 11.23
CA GLU A 30 -1.11 -10.55 11.70
C GLU A 30 0.19 -10.08 11.04
N SER A 31 0.19 -9.81 9.74
CA SER A 31 1.38 -9.29 9.05
C SER A 31 1.74 -7.88 9.53
N VAL A 32 0.77 -7.03 9.87
CA VAL A 32 1.04 -5.71 10.44
C VAL A 32 1.63 -5.83 11.86
N ASP A 33 1.15 -6.76 12.67
CA ASP A 33 1.73 -7.05 13.99
C ASP A 33 3.19 -7.54 13.88
N LEU A 34 3.51 -8.32 12.84
CA LEU A 34 4.88 -8.71 12.54
C LEU A 34 5.75 -7.53 12.12
N LEU A 35 5.25 -6.60 11.30
CA LEU A 35 6.00 -5.38 10.95
C LEU A 35 6.39 -4.58 12.20
N HIS A 36 5.50 -4.49 13.19
CA HIS A 36 5.82 -3.84 14.46
C HIS A 36 6.84 -4.65 15.29
N THR A 37 6.64 -5.96 15.39
CA THR A 37 7.51 -6.84 16.19
C THR A 37 8.94 -6.87 15.66
N GLU A 38 9.09 -6.81 14.34
CA GLU A 38 10.38 -6.76 13.64
C GLU A 38 10.98 -5.34 13.55
N GLY A 39 10.32 -4.35 14.16
CA GLY A 39 10.82 -2.97 14.22
C GLY A 39 10.91 -2.29 12.85
N LEU A 40 10.00 -2.63 11.93
CA LEU A 40 9.81 -1.95 10.64
C LEU A 40 8.87 -0.75 10.75
N ILE A 41 7.91 -0.81 11.69
CA ILE A 41 6.99 0.29 12.00
C ILE A 41 6.94 0.56 13.50
N SER A 42 6.60 1.80 13.86
CA SER A 42 6.43 2.19 15.26
C SER A 42 5.10 1.69 15.83
N LYS A 43 4.96 1.75 17.17
CA LYS A 43 3.70 1.41 17.84
C LYS A 43 2.54 2.34 17.47
N ASP A 44 2.82 3.62 17.29
CA ASP A 44 1.81 4.60 16.89
C ASP A 44 1.34 4.28 15.45
N THR A 45 2.30 4.02 14.56
CA THR A 45 2.05 3.61 13.17
C THR A 45 1.27 2.29 13.08
N LEU A 46 1.52 1.31 13.95
CA LEU A 46 0.74 0.06 14.00
C LEU A 46 -0.76 0.34 14.18
N THR A 47 -1.12 1.24 15.11
CA THR A 47 -2.53 1.57 15.36
C THR A 47 -3.17 2.30 14.20
N GLU A 48 -2.43 3.20 13.55
CA GLU A 48 -2.88 3.93 12.36
C GLU A 48 -3.13 2.97 11.18
N VAL A 49 -2.16 2.11 10.86
CA VAL A 49 -2.25 1.14 9.77
C VAL A 49 -3.45 0.22 9.96
N LYS A 50 -3.69 -0.28 11.18
CA LYS A 50 -4.86 -1.10 11.49
C LYS A 50 -6.17 -0.32 11.32
N SER A 51 -6.22 0.94 11.72
CA SER A 51 -7.40 1.78 11.54
C SER A 51 -7.72 2.07 10.07
N CYS A 52 -6.70 2.07 9.20
CA CYS A 52 -6.80 2.32 7.77
C CYS A 52 -6.94 1.04 6.93
N GLY A 53 -7.33 -0.09 7.54
CA GLY A 53 -7.56 -1.34 6.82
C GLY A 53 -6.28 -2.06 6.40
N CYS A 54 -5.19 -1.91 7.16
CA CYS A 54 -3.91 -2.62 6.95
C CYS A 54 -3.19 -2.29 5.64
N SER A 55 -3.42 -1.11 5.08
CA SER A 55 -2.69 -0.59 3.91
C SER A 55 -1.40 0.12 4.33
N LEU A 56 -0.34 -0.05 3.54
CA LEU A 56 0.97 0.58 3.75
C LEU A 56 1.12 1.85 2.91
N VAL A 57 0.25 2.84 3.10
CA VAL A 57 0.31 4.11 2.36
C VAL A 57 0.69 5.26 3.30
N GLY A 58 1.53 6.18 2.83
CA GLY A 58 1.96 7.36 3.60
C GLY A 58 3.12 7.05 4.57
N ASP A 59 3.00 7.51 5.81
CA ASP A 59 4.03 7.40 6.84
C ASP A 59 4.52 5.97 7.13
N PRO A 60 3.66 4.93 7.15
CA PRO A 60 4.10 3.53 7.26
C PRO A 60 5.10 3.14 6.16
N MET A 61 4.87 3.57 4.92
CA MET A 61 5.77 3.29 3.80
C MET A 61 7.12 3.97 4.02
N LEU A 62 7.13 5.24 4.44
CA LEU A 62 8.36 5.99 4.71
C LEU A 62 9.19 5.35 5.83
N LEU A 63 8.54 4.89 6.90
CA LEU A 63 9.21 4.19 7.99
C LEU A 63 9.84 2.87 7.54
N ILE A 64 9.11 2.07 6.76
CA ILE A 64 9.64 0.82 6.20
C ILE A 64 10.86 1.11 5.31
N LEU A 65 10.74 2.08 4.39
CA LEU A 65 11.83 2.44 3.48
C LEU A 65 13.07 2.92 4.25
N SER A 66 12.89 3.80 5.24
CA SER A 66 13.99 4.28 6.09
C SER A 66 14.63 3.15 6.91
N GLY A 67 13.81 2.29 7.53
CA GLY A 67 14.30 1.17 8.33
C GLY A 67 15.08 0.16 7.52
N VAL A 68 14.68 -0.09 6.27
CA VAL A 68 15.43 -0.96 5.35
C VAL A 68 16.71 -0.29 4.85
N ALA A 69 16.71 1.01 4.59
CA ALA A 69 17.91 1.75 4.21
C ALA A 69 18.98 1.74 5.32
N GLU A 70 18.54 1.80 6.59
CA GLU A 70 19.40 1.74 7.76
C GLU A 70 19.92 0.32 8.05
N ASP A 71 19.10 -0.71 7.81
CA ASP A 71 19.43 -2.11 8.01
C ASP A 71 18.90 -2.98 6.86
N HIS A 72 19.79 -3.30 5.92
CA HIS A 72 19.46 -4.07 4.73
C HIS A 72 18.92 -5.47 5.04
N SER A 73 19.22 -6.04 6.22
CA SER A 73 18.69 -7.34 6.62
C SER A 73 17.16 -7.30 6.81
N LYS A 74 16.61 -6.12 7.14
CA LYS A 74 15.17 -5.92 7.26
C LYS A 74 14.42 -6.04 5.94
N LEU A 75 15.10 -5.95 4.79
CA LEU A 75 14.49 -6.25 3.50
C LEU A 75 14.05 -7.73 3.42
N CYS A 76 14.89 -8.64 3.91
CA CYS A 76 14.56 -10.07 3.98
C CYS A 76 13.37 -10.30 4.93
N THR A 77 13.33 -9.59 6.05
CA THR A 77 12.20 -9.65 6.99
C THR A 77 10.92 -9.11 6.36
N LEU A 78 10.96 -7.94 5.74
CA LEU A 78 9.83 -7.34 5.03
C LEU A 78 9.28 -8.28 3.96
N THR A 79 10.15 -8.81 3.09
CA THR A 79 9.73 -9.73 2.03
C THR A 79 9.17 -11.04 2.59
N SER A 80 9.72 -11.57 3.68
CA SER A 80 9.17 -12.74 4.38
C SER A 80 7.76 -12.49 4.93
N ILE A 81 7.51 -11.29 5.48
CA ILE A 81 6.18 -10.89 5.96
C ILE A 81 5.22 -10.72 4.78
N LEU A 82 5.66 -10.10 3.68
CA LEU A 82 4.86 -9.95 2.46
C LEU A 82 4.47 -11.30 1.87
N MET A 83 5.36 -12.30 1.91
CA MET A 83 5.06 -13.67 1.45
C MET A 83 3.96 -14.38 2.28
N LYS A 84 3.63 -13.89 3.49
CA LYS A 84 2.48 -14.40 4.25
C LYS A 84 1.14 -13.91 3.69
N SER A 85 1.13 -12.85 2.88
CA SER A 85 -0.05 -12.39 2.15
C SER A 85 -0.07 -12.99 0.76
N GLN A 86 -1.16 -13.70 0.42
CA GLN A 86 -1.35 -14.31 -0.90
C GLN A 86 -1.24 -13.28 -2.04
N GLU A 87 -1.66 -12.03 -1.79
CA GLU A 87 -1.68 -10.95 -2.79
C GLU A 87 -0.29 -10.34 -3.02
N ALA A 88 0.63 -10.48 -2.07
CA ALA A 88 1.96 -9.87 -2.12
C ALA A 88 3.09 -10.86 -2.41
N VAL A 89 2.81 -12.16 -2.59
CA VAL A 89 3.84 -13.19 -2.85
C VAL A 89 4.69 -12.89 -4.07
N SER A 90 4.07 -12.51 -5.20
CA SER A 90 4.78 -12.19 -6.44
C SER A 90 5.65 -10.94 -6.27
N LEU A 91 5.12 -9.91 -5.61
CA LEU A 91 5.84 -8.69 -5.29
C LEU A 91 7.06 -8.96 -4.40
N ALA A 92 6.89 -9.74 -3.34
CA ALA A 92 7.98 -10.11 -2.44
C ALA A 92 9.09 -10.89 -3.17
N SER A 93 8.69 -11.78 -4.08
CA SER A 93 9.61 -12.57 -4.91
C SER A 93 10.40 -11.71 -5.89
N ASP A 94 9.76 -10.72 -6.51
CA ASP A 94 10.43 -9.77 -7.40
C ASP A 94 11.49 -8.96 -6.63
N ILE A 95 11.11 -8.41 -5.47
CA ILE A 95 12.00 -7.57 -4.64
C ILE A 95 13.22 -8.37 -4.17
N ILE A 96 13.03 -9.58 -3.61
CA ILE A 96 14.15 -10.39 -3.11
C ILE A 96 15.07 -10.85 -4.25
N MET A 97 14.52 -11.09 -5.44
CA MET A 97 15.30 -11.45 -6.62
C MET A 97 16.17 -10.29 -7.11
N GLU A 98 15.61 -9.08 -7.22
CA GLU A 98 16.40 -7.89 -7.61
C GLU A 98 17.47 -7.54 -6.56
N TYR A 99 17.14 -7.72 -5.28
CA TYR A 99 18.12 -7.57 -4.22
C TYR A 99 19.26 -8.60 -4.33
N GLY A 100 18.94 -9.88 -4.54
CA GLY A 100 19.95 -10.93 -4.72
C GLY A 100 20.86 -10.71 -5.94
N LYS A 101 20.33 -10.15 -7.03
CA LYS A 101 21.10 -9.75 -8.22
C LYS A 101 22.07 -8.61 -7.90
N SER A 102 21.59 -7.61 -7.16
CA SER A 102 22.36 -6.41 -6.81
C SER A 102 23.41 -6.68 -5.73
N PHE A 103 23.16 -7.65 -4.84
CA PHE A 103 24.02 -7.99 -3.70
C PHE A 103 24.29 -9.51 -3.59
N PRO A 104 25.11 -10.09 -4.48
CA PRO A 104 25.34 -11.54 -4.52
C PRO A 104 25.99 -12.11 -3.24
N SER A 105 26.62 -11.26 -2.42
CA SER A 105 27.28 -11.68 -1.18
C SER A 105 26.33 -11.89 0.01
N ALA A 106 25.07 -11.45 -0.07
CA ALA A 106 24.08 -11.57 1.01
C ALA A 106 23.35 -12.93 1.05
N VAL A 107 23.47 -13.74 -0.02
CA VAL A 107 22.72 -14.99 -0.21
C VAL A 107 23.28 -16.16 0.62
N THR A 108 24.44 -16.00 1.28
CA THR A 108 25.08 -17.09 2.04
C THR A 108 24.43 -17.38 3.41
N VAL A 109 23.45 -16.58 3.85
CA VAL A 109 22.77 -16.76 5.15
C VAL A 109 21.25 -16.82 4.97
N MET A 110 20.74 -17.83 4.26
CA MET A 110 19.33 -18.19 4.36
C MET A 110 19.21 -19.70 4.65
N PRO A 111 18.42 -20.12 5.66
CA PRO A 111 18.20 -21.53 5.93
C PRO A 111 17.43 -22.19 4.76
N PRO A 112 17.58 -23.52 4.56
CA PRO A 112 17.21 -24.20 3.31
C PRO A 112 15.70 -24.32 3.03
N SER A 113 14.83 -23.62 3.75
CA SER A 113 13.38 -23.89 3.73
C SER A 113 12.66 -23.45 2.45
N CYS A 114 13.33 -22.80 1.50
CA CYS A 114 12.71 -22.30 0.27
C CYS A 114 13.15 -23.01 -1.01
N GLN A 115 14.01 -24.03 -0.93
CA GLN A 115 14.31 -24.89 -2.07
C GLN A 115 13.55 -26.20 -1.96
N GLN A 116 12.28 -26.21 -2.36
CA GLN A 116 11.69 -27.45 -2.85
C GLN A 116 10.71 -27.21 -4.01
N VAL A 117 11.27 -27.28 -5.21
CA VAL A 117 10.56 -27.55 -6.47
C VAL A 117 10.26 -29.04 -6.51
N ASN A 118 9.05 -29.48 -6.15
CA ASN A 118 8.56 -30.82 -6.54
C ASN A 118 7.02 -30.84 -6.67
N THR A 119 6.55 -30.84 -7.92
CA THR A 119 5.54 -31.75 -8.48
C THR A 119 4.47 -32.36 -7.57
N SER A 120 3.23 -32.03 -7.93
CA SER A 120 1.96 -32.70 -7.68
C SER A 120 2.03 -34.15 -7.21
N THR A 121 1.41 -34.44 -6.07
CA THR A 121 0.50 -35.58 -5.85
C THR A 121 0.04 -35.55 -4.39
N SER A 122 -1.25 -35.32 -4.13
CA SER A 122 -1.87 -35.87 -2.92
C SER A 122 -3.35 -36.11 -3.15
N SER A 123 -3.78 -37.27 -2.68
CA SER A 123 -4.91 -38.04 -3.15
C SER A 123 -6.11 -37.90 -2.21
N ARG A 124 -7.28 -37.81 -2.84
CA ARG A 124 -8.63 -38.24 -2.43
C ARG A 124 -8.74 -39.18 -1.22
N SER A 125 -9.64 -38.87 -0.29
CA SER A 125 -10.58 -39.78 0.43
C SER A 125 -11.55 -38.92 1.26
N GLY A 126 -12.89 -38.94 1.11
CA GLY A 126 -13.85 -39.95 1.61
C GLY A 126 -14.06 -39.78 3.14
N GLN A 127 -15.24 -39.75 3.79
CA GLN A 127 -16.60 -40.19 3.47
C GLN A 127 -17.52 -39.94 4.72
N LEU A 128 -18.79 -39.58 4.47
CA LEU A 128 -20.09 -39.78 5.17
C LEU A 128 -20.19 -40.11 6.69
N GLN A 129 -21.19 -39.50 7.37
CA GLN A 129 -22.43 -40.11 7.94
C GLN A 129 -23.13 -39.11 8.91
N ASP A 130 -24.37 -38.67 8.63
CA ASP A 130 -25.68 -39.23 9.06
C ASP A 130 -25.92 -39.21 10.58
N SER A 131 -26.90 -38.41 11.03
CA SER A 131 -28.08 -38.94 11.76
C SER A 131 -29.13 -37.88 12.07
N SER A 132 -30.36 -38.29 11.78
CA SER A 132 -31.66 -37.67 12.02
C SER A 132 -32.08 -37.73 13.51
N SER A 133 -32.98 -36.85 13.93
CA SER A 133 -34.23 -37.24 14.60
C SER A 133 -35.18 -36.07 14.85
N GLU A 134 -36.40 -36.28 14.36
CA GLU A 134 -37.66 -35.54 14.50
C GLU A 134 -38.24 -35.65 15.93
N THR A 135 -39.03 -34.67 16.40
CA THR A 135 -40.30 -34.87 17.15
C THR A 135 -41.12 -33.56 17.19
N GLN A 136 -42.44 -33.73 17.25
CA GLN A 136 -43.53 -32.84 16.85
C GLN A 136 -44.29 -32.17 18.03
N VAL A 137 -45.16 -31.19 17.67
CA VAL A 137 -46.51 -30.85 18.21
C VAL A 137 -46.65 -30.03 19.51
N ALA A 138 -47.37 -28.87 19.44
CA ALA A 138 -48.70 -28.64 20.07
C ALA A 138 -49.22 -27.17 20.00
N THR A 139 -50.31 -26.98 19.26
CA THR A 139 -51.55 -26.19 19.49
C THR A 139 -51.58 -24.78 20.12
N ASN A 140 -51.99 -23.81 19.27
CA ASN A 140 -53.02 -22.74 19.36
C ASN A 140 -53.50 -22.16 20.71
N THR A 141 -53.63 -20.81 20.79
CA THR A 141 -54.91 -20.02 20.82
C THR A 141 -54.71 -18.67 21.54
N ASP A 142 -55.12 -17.54 20.93
CA ASP A 142 -56.16 -16.61 21.42
C ASP A 142 -56.04 -15.19 20.81
N ALA A 143 -57.17 -14.50 20.67
CA ALA A 143 -57.39 -13.34 19.81
C ALA A 143 -57.62 -12.01 20.57
N THR A 144 -57.32 -10.90 19.86
CA THR A 144 -57.77 -9.49 20.00
C THR A 144 -57.19 -8.59 21.12
N PRO A 145 -57.11 -7.24 20.98
CA PRO A 145 -57.04 -6.35 19.79
C PRO A 145 -55.85 -5.35 19.83
N GLN A 146 -54.96 -5.32 18.82
CA GLN A 146 -53.85 -4.35 18.71
C GLN A 146 -54.12 -3.31 17.61
N GLU A 147 -54.67 -2.14 17.94
CA GLU A 147 -54.79 -1.02 16.99
C GLU A 147 -53.99 0.24 17.37
N SER A 148 -53.39 0.34 18.57
CA SER A 148 -52.58 1.51 18.95
C SER A 148 -51.07 1.39 18.64
N GLU A 149 -50.52 0.17 18.55
CA GLU A 149 -49.06 -0.03 18.37
C GLU A 149 -48.58 0.07 16.92
N LYS A 150 -49.50 -0.08 15.95
CA LYS A 150 -49.15 -0.09 14.51
C LYS A 150 -48.82 1.31 13.98
N GLU A 151 -49.40 2.36 14.54
CA GLU A 151 -49.26 3.74 14.05
C GLU A 151 -48.00 4.43 14.59
N GLU A 152 -47.64 4.15 15.86
CA GLU A 152 -46.37 4.61 16.45
C GLU A 152 -45.16 3.88 15.85
N SER A 153 -45.27 2.56 15.62
CA SER A 153 -44.22 1.76 14.99
C SER A 153 -43.97 2.21 13.54
N LYS A 154 -45.02 2.55 12.80
CA LYS A 154 -44.90 3.13 11.45
C LYS A 154 -44.20 4.49 11.49
N LYS A 155 -44.54 5.37 12.43
CA LYS A 155 -43.91 6.70 12.59
C LYS A 155 -42.45 6.62 13.03
N LYS A 156 -42.09 5.66 13.89
CA LYS A 156 -40.69 5.36 14.27
C LYS A 156 -39.88 4.83 13.09
N MET A 157 -40.45 3.92 12.31
CA MET A 157 -39.81 3.38 11.11
C MET A 157 -39.58 4.47 10.06
N THR A 158 -40.56 5.36 9.81
CA THR A 158 -40.38 6.49 8.89
C THR A 158 -39.30 7.46 9.35
N LYS A 159 -39.17 7.69 10.66
CA LYS A 159 -38.12 8.56 11.22
C LYS A 159 -36.72 7.97 11.07
N ALA A 160 -36.56 6.66 11.31
CA ALA A 160 -35.28 5.96 11.14
C ALA A 160 -34.81 5.97 9.68
N VAL A 161 -35.73 5.71 8.75
CA VAL A 161 -35.44 5.77 7.31
C VAL A 161 -35.05 7.19 6.89
N GLN A 162 -35.73 8.22 7.40
CA GLN A 162 -35.39 9.60 7.08
C GLN A 162 -33.98 9.99 7.59
N THR A 163 -33.59 9.53 8.79
CA THR A 163 -32.23 9.79 9.31
C THR A 163 -31.14 9.08 8.51
N GLU A 164 -31.42 7.89 7.98
CA GLU A 164 -30.48 7.20 7.07
C GLU A 164 -30.35 7.94 5.74
N ILE A 165 -31.46 8.43 5.17
CA ILE A 165 -31.43 9.23 3.94
C ILE A 165 -30.60 10.51 4.14
N ASP A 166 -30.76 11.20 5.26
CA ASP A 166 -30.02 12.43 5.56
C ASP A 166 -28.53 12.14 5.76
N HIS A 167 -28.18 11.05 6.46
CA HIS A 167 -26.81 10.60 6.63
C HIS A 167 -26.14 10.26 5.28
N LEU A 168 -26.83 9.51 4.42
CA LEU A 168 -26.34 9.17 3.08
C LEU A 168 -26.13 10.42 2.22
N ARG A 169 -27.05 11.39 2.28
CA ARG A 169 -26.93 12.65 1.52
C ARG A 169 -25.73 13.48 2.01
N SER A 170 -25.50 13.55 3.32
CA SER A 170 -24.32 14.22 3.89
C SER A 170 -23.01 13.53 3.48
N SER A 171 -22.96 12.19 3.54
CA SER A 171 -21.82 11.40 3.09
C SER A 171 -21.50 11.61 1.61
N LEU A 172 -22.53 11.66 0.76
CA LEU A 172 -22.37 11.89 -0.67
C LEU A 172 -21.82 13.30 -0.97
N GLN A 173 -22.29 14.34 -0.27
CA GLN A 173 -21.78 15.70 -0.43
C GLN A 173 -20.31 15.82 -0.03
N SER A 174 -19.90 15.16 1.07
CA SER A 174 -18.49 15.11 1.47
C SER A 174 -17.62 14.45 0.40
N LYS A 175 -18.14 13.42 -0.27
CA LYS A 175 -17.43 12.73 -1.35
C LYS A 175 -17.23 13.62 -2.57
N THR A 176 -18.25 14.40 -2.95
CA THR A 176 -18.15 15.36 -4.08
C THR A 176 -17.12 16.46 -3.82
N GLY A 177 -17.03 16.99 -2.59
CA GLY A 177 -16.04 18.03 -2.26
C GLY A 177 -14.58 17.55 -2.36
N ILE A 178 -14.33 16.26 -2.11
CA ILE A 178 -13.00 15.67 -2.26
C ILE A 178 -12.63 15.57 -3.76
N GLU A 179 -13.58 15.23 -4.62
CA GLU A 179 -13.37 15.11 -6.07
C GLU A 179 -13.03 16.45 -6.72
N GLU A 180 -13.71 17.54 -6.33
CA GLU A 180 -13.38 18.89 -6.81
C GLU A 180 -11.97 19.33 -6.38
N THR A 181 -11.57 19.00 -5.15
CA THR A 181 -10.22 19.29 -4.64
C THR A 181 -9.17 18.49 -5.42
N LEU A 182 -9.44 17.22 -5.71
CA LEU A 182 -8.55 16.35 -6.46
C LEU A 182 -8.32 16.88 -7.89
N ILE A 183 -9.38 17.29 -8.59
CA ILE A 183 -9.30 17.91 -9.92
C ILE A 183 -8.45 19.19 -9.87
N GLY A 184 -8.62 20.00 -8.81
CA GLY A 184 -7.81 21.20 -8.59
C GLY A 184 -6.32 20.88 -8.45
N VAL A 185 -5.99 19.87 -7.63
CA VAL A 185 -4.61 19.40 -7.43
C VAL A 185 -4.02 18.87 -8.74
N GLU A 186 -4.74 18.03 -9.48
CA GLU A 186 -4.29 17.47 -10.76
C GLU A 186 -3.93 18.56 -11.77
N LYS A 187 -4.81 19.58 -11.90
CA LYS A 187 -4.53 20.72 -12.77
C LYS A 187 -3.25 21.46 -12.38
N THR A 188 -3.03 21.69 -11.08
CA THR A 188 -1.80 22.34 -10.61
C THR A 188 -0.56 21.48 -10.82
N SER A 189 -0.69 20.15 -10.72
CA SER A 189 0.39 19.20 -10.97
C SER A 189 0.84 19.28 -12.44
N ILE A 190 -0.11 19.24 -13.38
CA ILE A 190 0.17 19.33 -14.82
C ILE A 190 0.86 20.65 -15.17
N GLU A 191 0.44 21.77 -14.59
CA GLU A 191 1.07 23.08 -14.83
C GLU A 191 2.52 23.10 -14.32
N ARG A 192 2.74 22.57 -13.11
CA ARG A 192 4.08 22.49 -12.50
C ARG A 192 5.02 21.56 -13.28
N GLU A 193 4.48 20.50 -13.87
CA GLU A 193 5.26 19.58 -14.70
C GLU A 193 5.78 20.27 -15.97
N LYS A 194 4.93 21.08 -16.64
CA LYS A 194 5.37 21.91 -17.77
C LYS A 194 6.43 22.95 -17.39
N GLU A 195 6.29 23.59 -16.23
CA GLU A 195 7.31 24.53 -15.73
C GLU A 195 8.66 23.82 -15.51
N ILE A 196 8.63 22.59 -14.99
CA ILE A 196 9.85 21.78 -14.80
C ILE A 196 10.50 21.46 -16.15
N GLU A 197 9.74 21.02 -17.16
CA GLU A 197 10.27 20.75 -18.51
C GLU A 197 10.92 22.01 -19.11
N GLN A 198 10.26 23.17 -19.00
CA GLN A 198 10.80 24.43 -19.51
C GLN A 198 12.11 24.83 -18.80
N LEU A 199 12.19 24.63 -17.48
CA LEU A 199 13.40 24.90 -16.72
C LEU A 199 14.54 23.94 -17.10
N GLN A 200 14.24 22.67 -17.34
CA GLN A 200 15.22 21.68 -17.80
C GLN A 200 15.80 22.08 -19.18
N GLU A 201 14.97 22.52 -20.12
CA GLU A 201 15.42 23.01 -21.43
C GLU A 201 16.33 24.23 -21.28
N LYS A 202 15.95 25.19 -20.44
CA LYS A 202 16.74 26.40 -20.19
C LYS A 202 18.13 26.09 -19.61
N ILE A 203 18.22 25.14 -18.69
CA ILE A 203 19.49 24.69 -18.11
C ILE A 203 20.38 24.06 -19.19
N SER A 204 19.80 23.21 -20.04
CA SER A 204 20.52 22.57 -21.15
C SER A 204 21.14 23.62 -22.09
N LEU A 205 20.36 24.61 -22.51
CA LEU A 205 20.83 25.70 -23.37
C LEU A 205 21.96 26.51 -22.72
N MET A 206 21.81 26.83 -21.44
CA MET A 206 22.83 27.55 -20.67
C MET A 206 24.15 26.77 -20.61
N ASN A 207 24.09 25.47 -20.36
CA ASN A 207 25.29 24.62 -20.31
C ASN A 207 25.99 24.53 -21.67
N ILE A 208 25.24 24.40 -22.76
CA ILE A 208 25.80 24.42 -24.12
C ILE A 208 26.49 25.75 -24.40
N GLN A 209 25.89 26.88 -24.00
CA GLN A 209 26.47 28.20 -24.18
C GLN A 209 27.76 28.37 -23.39
N GLN A 210 27.78 27.97 -22.11
CA GLN A 210 28.98 28.00 -21.27
C GLN A 210 30.12 27.16 -21.85
N LEU A 211 29.80 25.98 -22.40
CA LEU A 211 30.79 25.12 -23.03
C LEU A 211 31.39 25.76 -24.29
N LYS A 212 30.56 26.43 -25.10
CA LYS A 212 31.03 27.18 -26.28
C LYS A 212 31.98 28.30 -25.90
N GLU A 213 31.64 29.10 -24.89
CA GLU A 213 32.48 30.20 -24.40
C GLU A 213 33.82 29.70 -23.85
N THR A 214 33.79 28.60 -23.09
CA THR A 214 35.00 27.95 -22.57
C THR A 214 35.89 27.45 -23.70
N SER A 215 35.30 26.80 -24.71
CA SER A 215 36.02 26.29 -25.88
C SER A 215 36.71 27.40 -26.67
N ILE A 216 36.00 28.52 -26.92
CA ILE A 216 36.57 29.70 -27.60
C ILE A 216 37.75 30.26 -26.80
N THR A 217 37.57 30.42 -25.48
CA THR A 217 38.62 30.94 -24.60
C THR A 217 39.87 30.08 -24.65
N LEU A 218 39.70 28.75 -24.61
CA LEU A 218 40.81 27.81 -24.68
C LEU A 218 41.52 27.86 -26.04
N SER A 219 40.74 27.93 -27.14
CA SER A 219 41.28 28.06 -28.50
C SER A 219 42.13 29.33 -28.66
N MET A 220 41.68 30.47 -28.12
CA MET A 220 42.46 31.70 -28.13
C MET A 220 43.78 31.57 -27.35
N TYR A 221 43.76 30.88 -26.21
CA TYR A 221 44.97 30.63 -25.43
C TYR A 221 45.98 29.79 -26.22
N TYR A 222 45.54 28.73 -26.91
CA TYR A 222 46.42 27.90 -27.75
C TYR A 222 46.99 28.61 -28.98
N ILE A 223 46.34 29.65 -29.50
CA ILE A 223 46.86 30.42 -30.64
C ILE A 223 47.92 31.44 -30.17
N MET A 224 47.82 31.92 -28.92
CA MET A 224 48.74 32.90 -28.36
C MET A 224 50.08 32.34 -27.84
N TYR A 225 50.12 31.05 -27.48
CA TYR A 225 51.28 30.37 -26.90
C TYR A 225 51.80 29.27 -27.82
#